data_AF-A0AA41SB27-F1
#
_entry.id   AF-A0AA41SB27-F1
#
_cell.length_a   1.000
_cell.length_b   1.000
_cell.length_c   1.000
_cell.angle_alpha   90.00
_cell.angle_beta   90.00
_cell.angle_gamma   90.00
#
_symmetry.space_group_name_H-M   'P 1'
#
loop_
_entity.id
_entity.type
_entity.pdbx_description
1 polymer ?
#
loop_
_entity_poly.entity_id
_entity_poly.type
_entity_poly.pdbx_seq_one_letter_code
_entity_poly.pdbx_strand_id
1 'polypeptide(L)' 'MRQRQTLLRQERQILNQVPVEDPASHAHSCPICRQMNAKNNNHIFCWSCQQHYCYLCRTIVKRSSQHYGPKGCKQQSAG' A
#
# COMPACT_ATOMS: atom_id res chain seq x y z
N MET A 1 -16.67 -45.19 -6.90
CA MET A 1 -16.39 -44.67 -5.53
C MET A 1 -15.21 -43.70 -5.46
N ARG A 2 -14.08 -43.90 -6.17
CA ARG A 2 -12.87 -43.03 -6.07
C ARG A 2 -12.99 -41.64 -6.73
N GLN A 3 -13.81 -41.49 -7.77
CA GLN A 3 -13.96 -40.21 -8.51
C GLN A 3 -14.76 -39.12 -7.77
N ARG A 4 -15.64 -39.51 -6.83
CA ARG A 4 -16.46 -38.54 -6.06
C ARG A 4 -15.65 -37.87 -4.94
N GLN A 5 -14.60 -38.55 -4.45
CA GLN A 5 -13.68 -37.99 -3.44
C GLN A 5 -12.73 -36.94 -4.01
N THR A 6 -12.37 -37.02 -5.30
CA THR A 6 -11.47 -36.04 -5.94
C THR A 6 -12.15 -34.70 -6.23
N LEU A 7 -13.43 -34.71 -6.63
CA LEU A 7 -14.18 -33.47 -6.90
C LEU A 7 -14.36 -32.60 -5.64
N LEU A 8 -14.72 -33.21 -4.51
CA LEU A 8 -14.83 -32.51 -3.22
C LEU A 8 -13.50 -31.91 -2.74
N ARG A 9 -12.36 -32.53 -3.11
CA ARG A 9 -11.02 -32.03 -2.79
C ARG A 9 -10.64 -30.81 -3.65
N GLN A 10 -11.10 -30.80 -4.90
CA GLN A 10 -10.87 -29.73 -5.87
C GLN A 10 -11.75 -28.50 -5.55
N GLU A 11 -13.01 -28.70 -5.15
CA GLU A 11 -13.92 -27.63 -4.72
C GLU A 11 -13.42 -26.89 -3.46
N ARG A 12 -12.82 -27.61 -2.50
CA ARG A 12 -12.21 -27.00 -1.31
C ARG A 12 -10.98 -26.14 -1.62
N GLN A 13 -10.26 -26.40 -2.71
CA GLN A 13 -9.07 -25.61 -3.07
C GLN A 13 -9.42 -24.25 -3.70
N ILE A 14 -10.61 -24.12 -4.28
CA ILE A 14 -11.04 -22.88 -4.97
C ILE A 14 -11.59 -21.85 -3.96
N LEU A 15 -12.29 -22.30 -2.92
CA LEU A 15 -12.91 -21.41 -1.90
C LEU A 15 -11.91 -20.72 -0.95
N ASN A 16 -10.65 -21.17 -0.93
CA ASN A 16 -9.60 -20.59 -0.08
C ASN A 16 -8.76 -19.52 -0.79
N GLN A 17 -9.08 -19.16 -2.04
CA GLN A 17 -8.47 -18.02 -2.72
C GLN A 17 -9.18 -16.72 -2.33
N VAL A 18 -9.20 -16.43 -1.02
CA VAL A 18 -9.40 -15.06 -0.57
C VAL A 18 -8.11 -14.33 -0.95
N PRO A 19 -8.14 -13.23 -1.71
CA PRO A 19 -7.00 -12.34 -1.78
C PRO A 19 -6.66 -12.00 -0.34
N VAL A 20 -5.56 -12.55 0.16
CA VAL A 20 -5.00 -12.13 1.42
C VAL A 20 -4.59 -10.69 1.11
N GLU A 21 -5.44 -9.74 1.52
CA GLU A 21 -5.03 -8.34 1.67
C GLU A 21 -3.84 -8.41 2.62
N ASP A 22 -2.65 -8.41 2.03
CA ASP A 22 -1.40 -8.54 2.73
C ASP A 22 -1.40 -7.45 3.82
N PRO A 23 -1.26 -7.78 5.11
CA PRO A 23 -1.11 -6.76 6.15
C PRO A 23 0.09 -5.82 5.89
N ALA A 24 1.02 -6.22 5.02
CA ALA A 24 2.12 -5.39 4.52
C ALA A 24 1.74 -4.49 3.32
N SER A 25 0.52 -4.57 2.78
CA SER A 25 0.04 -3.66 1.75
C SER A 25 -0.21 -2.29 2.36
N HIS A 26 0.86 -1.51 2.55
CA HIS A 26 0.77 -0.09 2.85
C HIS A 26 0.36 0.72 1.59
N ALA A 27 -0.51 0.12 0.79
CA ALA A 27 -1.04 0.70 -0.43
C ALA A 27 -2.00 1.82 -0.04
N HIS A 28 -1.82 3.00 -0.62
CA HIS A 28 -2.64 4.16 -0.31
C HIS A 28 -2.85 5.01 -1.56
N SER A 29 -3.98 5.73 -1.59
CA SER A 29 -4.31 6.62 -2.69
C SER A 29 -3.48 7.90 -2.62
N CYS A 30 -2.88 8.30 -3.75
CA CYS A 30 -2.29 9.61 -3.91
C CYS A 30 -3.32 10.71 -3.56
N PRO A 31 -2.99 11.73 -2.75
CA PRO A 31 -3.93 12.79 -2.40
C PRO A 31 -4.30 13.70 -3.59
N ILE A 32 -3.56 13.61 -4.69
CA ILE A 32 -3.70 14.47 -5.86
C ILE A 32 -4.49 13.75 -6.96
N CYS A 33 -3.99 12.60 -7.45
CA CYS A 33 -4.61 11.87 -8.57
C CYS A 33 -5.32 10.57 -8.15
N ARG A 34 -5.35 10.25 -6.85
CA ARG A 34 -5.95 9.03 -6.28
C ARG A 34 -5.33 7.69 -6.68
N GLN A 35 -4.32 7.66 -7.55
CA GLN A 35 -3.65 6.42 -7.91
C GLN A 35 -3.00 5.74 -6.69
N MET A 36 -3.08 4.41 -6.64
CA MET A 36 -2.50 3.61 -5.56
C MET A 36 -0.97 3.61 -5.61
N ASN A 37 -0.36 3.83 -4.44
CA ASN A 37 1.09 3.80 -4.23
C ASN A 37 1.44 2.97 -3.00
N ALA A 38 2.59 2.31 -3.01
CA ALA A 38 3.12 1.62 -1.83
C ALA A 38 3.88 2.61 -0.92
N LYS A 39 3.69 2.51 0.40
CA LYS A 39 4.49 3.25 1.39
C LYS A 39 5.69 2.40 1.82
N ASN A 40 6.89 2.85 1.47
CA ASN A 40 8.16 2.39 2.07
C ASN A 40 8.76 3.47 3.00
N ASN A 41 8.48 4.72 2.68
CA ASN A 41 8.88 5.91 3.43
C ASN A 41 7.66 6.85 3.49
N ASN A 42 7.65 7.79 4.43
CA ASN A 42 6.60 8.80 4.45
C ASN A 42 6.77 9.88 3.37
N HIS A 43 7.87 9.91 2.62
CA HIS A 43 8.06 10.70 1.41
C HIS A 43 7.80 9.84 0.17
N ILE A 44 6.60 9.95 -0.38
CA ILE A 44 6.19 9.16 -1.55
C ILE A 44 6.28 10.00 -2.81
N PHE A 45 6.85 9.41 -3.86
CA PHE A 45 6.71 9.87 -5.23
C PHE A 45 5.57 9.11 -5.90
N CYS A 46 4.55 9.82 -6.40
CA CYS A 46 3.46 9.19 -7.13
C CYS A 46 3.91 8.81 -8.55
N TRP A 47 3.92 7.52 -8.89
CA TRP A 47 4.31 7.07 -10.23
C TRP A 47 3.39 7.56 -11.36
N SER A 48 2.13 7.91 -11.04
CA SER A 48 1.14 8.35 -12.03
C SER A 48 1.15 9.86 -12.27
N CYS A 49 1.09 10.68 -11.22
CA CYS A 49 1.06 12.15 -11.36
C CYS A 49 2.40 12.84 -11.14
N GLN A 50 3.46 12.07 -10.85
CA GLN A 50 4.84 12.54 -10.68
C GLN A 50 5.03 13.57 -9.56
N GLN A 51 4.11 13.63 -8.60
CA GLN A 51 4.22 14.52 -7.45
C GLN A 51 4.72 13.81 -6.20
N HIS A 52 5.54 14.55 -5.45
CA HIS A 52 6.01 14.17 -4.13
C HIS A 52 5.01 14.60 -3.05
N TYR A 53 4.66 13.68 -2.15
CA TYR A 53 3.77 13.98 -1.03
C TYR A 53 4.17 13.22 0.23
N CYS A 54 3.69 13.73 1.36
CA CYS A 54 3.88 13.10 2.65
C CYS A 54 2.76 12.11 2.94
N TYR A 55 3.09 10.86 3.28
CA TYR A 55 2.12 9.84 3.70
C TYR A 55 1.26 10.30 4.89
N LEU A 56 1.92 10.89 5.90
CA LEU A 56 1.30 11.19 7.19
C LEU A 56 0.29 12.34 7.10
N CYS A 57 0.69 13.45 6.49
CA CYS A 57 -0.14 14.67 6.42
C CYS A 57 -0.78 14.89 5.04
N ARG A 58 -0.50 14.05 4.06
CA ARG A 58 -1.04 14.09 2.70
C ARG A 58 -0.78 15.39 1.92
N THR A 59 0.18 16.20 2.35
CA THR A 59 0.56 17.45 1.65
C THR A 59 1.69 17.22 0.65
N ILE A 60 1.76 18.09 -0.37
CA ILE A 60 2.84 18.08 -1.37
C ILE A 60 4.15 18.49 -0.71
N VAL A 61 5.20 17.71 -0.92
CA VAL A 61 6.55 17.97 -0.41
C VAL A 61 7.39 18.59 -1.52
N LYS A 62 7.61 19.90 -1.46
CA LYS A 62 8.50 20.61 -2.41
C LYS A 62 9.98 20.42 -2.10
N ARG A 63 10.34 20.38 -0.82
CA ARG A 63 11.71 20.14 -0.33
C ARG A 63 11.66 19.29 0.93
N SER A 64 12.29 18.12 0.89
CA SER A 64 12.31 17.17 2.02
C SER A 64 12.83 17.80 3.32
N SER A 65 13.91 18.58 3.25
CA SER A 65 14.54 19.21 4.41
C SER A 65 13.69 20.28 5.10
N GLN A 66 12.70 20.84 4.40
CA GLN A 66 11.76 21.81 4.97
C GLN A 66 10.52 21.13 5.57
N HIS A 67 10.28 19.85 5.23
CA HIS A 67 9.10 19.12 5.65
C HIS A 67 9.37 18.09 6.74
N TYR A 68 10.50 17.37 6.64
CA TYR A 68 10.89 16.33 7.57
C TYR A 68 11.95 16.82 8.56
N GLY A 69 11.81 16.45 9.83
CA GLY A 69 12.77 16.82 10.88
C GLY A 69 12.13 16.96 12.26
N PRO A 70 12.84 17.51 13.27
CA PRO A 70 12.36 17.58 14.65
C PRO A 70 11.04 18.33 14.84
N LYS A 71 10.79 19.36 14.01
CA LYS A 71 9.55 20.15 14.00
C LYS A 71 8.58 19.74 12.89
N GLY A 72 8.97 18.78 12.04
CA GLY A 72 8.25 18.37 10.85
C GLY A 72 7.68 16.96 10.95
N CYS A 73 7.17 16.44 9.84
CA CYS A 73 6.77 15.04 9.77
C CYS A 73 7.99 14.12 9.97
N LYS A 74 7.78 12.92 10.51
CA LYS A 74 8.82 11.88 10.50
C LYS A 74 8.95 11.32 9.10
N GLN A 75 10.18 11.24 8.58
CA GLN A 75 10.41 10.67 7.25
C GLN A 75 10.21 9.14 7.24
N GLN A 76 10.58 8.46 8.31
CA GLN A 76 10.28 7.05 8.53
C GLN A 76 9.40 6.90 9.76
N SER A 77 8.36 6.06 9.68
CA SER A 77 7.59 5.59 10.83
C SER A 77 7.17 4.14 10.59
N ALA A 78 6.93 3.40 11.67
CA ALA A 78 6.30 2.08 11.58
C ALA A 78 4.95 2.19 10.83
N GLY A 79 4.61 1.09 10.15
CA GLY A 79 3.51 0.91 9.20
C GLY A 79 2.21 1.52 9.62
#